data_AF-A0A7C7J9U7-F1
#
_entry.id   AF-A0A7C7J9U7-F1
#
_cell.length_a   1.000
_cell.length_b   1.000
_cell.length_c   1.000
_cell.angle_alpha   90.00
_cell.angle_beta   90.00
_cell.angle_gamma   90.00
#
_symmetry.space_group_name_H-M   'P 1'
#
loop_
_entity.id
_entity.type
_entity.pdbx_description
1 polymer ?
#
loop_
_entity_poly.entity_id
_entity_poly.type
_entity_poly.pdbx_seq_one_letter_code
_entity_poly.pdbx_strand_id
1 'polypeptide(L)'
;AFKDVASAKEDKNRMINQAEGYRNNVIPKARGEAQAMIREAEGFREARIKRAEGDVAKFKAMLVEYKKGKDVTRKRMYLETMEEILPNIEKYIVPDGDGSNLLNLLNLNAQGGVK
;
A
#
# COMPACT_ATOMS: atom_id res chain seq x y z
N ALA A 1 16.51 -36.51 -54.47
CA ALA A 1 17.26 -37.46 -53.63
C ALA A 1 18.26 -36.76 -52.69
N PHE A 2 19.44 -36.32 -53.14
CA PHE A 2 20.43 -35.70 -52.22
C PHE A 2 20.01 -34.33 -51.66
N LYS A 3 19.31 -33.51 -52.46
CA LYS A 3 18.79 -32.21 -52.02
C LYS A 3 17.73 -32.33 -50.92
N ASP A 4 16.89 -33.37 -50.98
CA ASP A 4 15.82 -33.59 -50.00
C ASP A 4 16.38 -34.00 -48.64
N VAL A 5 17.44 -34.83 -48.63
CA VAL A 5 18.15 -35.22 -47.40
C VAL A 5 18.83 -34.03 -46.74
N ALA A 6 19.38 -33.11 -47.53
CA ALA A 6 19.97 -31.89 -47.00
C ALA A 6 18.91 -30.95 -46.40
N SER A 7 17.80 -30.73 -47.10
CA SER A 7 16.68 -29.92 -46.61
C SER A 7 16.10 -30.48 -45.31
N ALA A 8 15.87 -31.80 -45.23
CA ALA A 8 15.35 -32.43 -44.03
C ALA A 8 16.29 -32.28 -42.82
N LYS A 9 17.61 -32.29 -43.06
CA LYS A 9 18.63 -32.09 -42.01
C LYS A 9 18.64 -30.63 -41.51
N GLU A 10 18.48 -29.67 -42.40
CA GLU A 10 18.36 -28.26 -42.05
C GLU A 10 17.08 -27.96 -41.26
N ASP A 11 15.95 -28.49 -41.71
CA ASP A 11 14.67 -28.36 -41.01
C ASP A 11 14.74 -28.98 -39.60
N LYS A 12 15.38 -30.16 -39.47
CA LYS A 12 15.64 -30.78 -38.16
C LYS A 12 16.46 -29.86 -37.26
N ASN A 13 17.55 -29.30 -37.77
CA ASN A 13 18.40 -28.40 -37.00
C ASN A 13 17.66 -27.12 -36.59
N ARG A 14 16.83 -26.55 -37.49
CA ARG A 14 15.98 -25.40 -37.18
C ARG A 14 15.02 -25.71 -36.04
N MET A 15 14.34 -26.86 -36.09
CA MET A 15 13.40 -27.28 -35.06
C MET A 15 14.08 -27.52 -33.70
N ILE A 16 15.28 -28.12 -33.70
CA ILE A 16 16.07 -28.30 -32.48
C ILE A 16 16.45 -26.95 -31.88
N ASN A 17 16.97 -26.03 -32.68
CA ASN A 17 17.38 -24.70 -32.20
C ASN A 17 16.18 -23.91 -31.65
N GLN A 18 15.01 -24.01 -32.29
CA GLN A 18 13.77 -23.39 -31.80
C GLN A 18 13.32 -23.99 -30.47
N ALA A 19 13.37 -25.32 -30.32
CA ALA A 19 13.02 -26.00 -29.08
C ALA A 19 13.99 -25.66 -27.95
N GLU A 20 15.29 -25.60 -28.23
CA GLU A 20 16.31 -25.17 -27.27
C GLU A 20 16.12 -23.71 -26.86
N GLY A 21 15.87 -22.82 -27.82
CA GLY A 21 15.56 -21.42 -27.55
C GLY A 21 14.31 -21.26 -26.68
N TYR A 22 13.24 -22.00 -26.99
CA TYR A 22 12.02 -22.00 -26.19
C TYR A 22 12.28 -22.47 -24.76
N ARG A 23 13.00 -23.58 -24.59
CA ARG A 23 13.39 -24.11 -23.26
C ARG A 23 14.22 -23.11 -22.47
N ASN A 24 15.20 -22.49 -23.14
CA ASN A 24 16.11 -21.50 -22.55
C ASN A 24 15.39 -20.19 -22.19
N ASN A 25 14.21 -19.93 -22.74
CA ASN A 25 13.37 -18.79 -22.36
C ASN A 25 12.39 -19.14 -21.24
N VAL A 26 11.66 -20.25 -21.35
CA VAL A 26 10.57 -20.60 -20.43
C VAL A 26 11.10 -20.99 -19.06
N ILE A 27 12.13 -21.84 -18.99
CA ILE A 27 12.62 -22.35 -17.69
C ILE A 27 13.20 -21.22 -16.83
N PRO A 28 14.08 -20.34 -17.33
CA PRO A 28 14.62 -19.24 -16.52
C PRO A 28 13.55 -18.22 -16.14
N LYS A 29 12.58 -17.94 -17.03
CA LYS A 29 11.48 -17.03 -16.74
C LYS A 29 10.62 -17.55 -15.60
N ALA A 30 10.16 -18.81 -15.69
CA ALA A 30 9.36 -19.44 -14.63
C ALA A 30 10.12 -19.52 -13.29
N ARG A 31 11.42 -19.80 -13.31
CA ARG A 31 12.27 -19.76 -12.11
C ARG A 31 12.37 -18.35 -11.53
N GLY A 32 12.53 -17.33 -12.37
CA GLY A 32 12.57 -15.93 -11.95
C GLY A 32 11.27 -15.49 -11.31
N GLU A 33 10.13 -15.84 -11.91
CA GLU A 33 8.79 -15.56 -11.39
C GLU A 33 8.55 -16.27 -10.05
N ALA A 34 8.91 -17.55 -9.93
CA ALA A 34 8.80 -18.28 -8.68
C ALA A 34 9.64 -17.64 -7.56
N GLN A 35 10.89 -17.25 -7.87
CA GLN A 35 11.75 -16.60 -6.89
C GLN A 35 11.25 -15.19 -6.52
N ALA A 36 10.67 -14.46 -7.47
CA ALA A 36 10.05 -13.17 -7.19
C ALA A 36 8.88 -13.31 -6.23
N MET A 37 8.00 -14.28 -6.46
CA MET A 37 6.85 -14.58 -5.59
C MET A 37 7.29 -14.95 -4.17
N ILE A 38 8.32 -15.78 -4.02
CA ILE A 38 8.86 -16.14 -2.71
C ILE A 38 9.40 -14.90 -1.99
N ARG A 39 10.21 -14.07 -2.67
CA ARG A 39 10.78 -12.86 -2.07
C ARG A 39 9.71 -11.84 -1.68
N GLU A 40 8.67 -11.69 -2.47
CA GLU A 40 7.54 -10.83 -2.15
C GLU A 40 6.82 -11.31 -0.89
N ALA A 41 6.55 -12.62 -0.78
CA ALA A 41 5.93 -13.21 0.40
C ALA A 41 6.80 -13.06 1.65
N GLU A 42 8.12 -13.26 1.54
CA GLU A 42 9.09 -13.05 2.61
C GLU A 42 9.12 -11.58 3.05
N GLY A 43 9.18 -10.64 2.10
CA GLY A 43 9.16 -9.21 2.37
C GLY A 43 7.85 -8.77 3.03
N PHE A 44 6.71 -9.28 2.58
CA PHE A 44 5.42 -9.01 3.21
C PHE A 44 5.38 -9.52 4.66
N ARG A 45 5.83 -10.76 4.89
CA ARG A 45 5.91 -11.35 6.24
C ARG A 45 6.78 -10.50 7.16
N GLU A 46 7.96 -10.11 6.71
CA GLU A 46 8.87 -9.29 7.50
C GLU A 46 8.29 -7.90 7.77
N ALA A 47 7.73 -7.24 6.76
CA ALA A 47 7.06 -5.95 6.91
C ALA A 47 5.89 -6.01 7.90
N ARG A 48 5.12 -7.10 7.91
CA ARG A 48 4.04 -7.32 8.88
C ARG A 48 4.57 -7.47 10.30
N ILE A 49 5.63 -8.25 10.50
CA ILE A 49 6.27 -8.42 11.81
C ILE A 49 6.83 -7.09 12.31
N LYS A 50 7.61 -6.39 11.48
CA LYS A 50 8.24 -5.12 11.84
C LYS A 50 7.23 -4.02 12.17
N ARG A 51 6.13 -3.96 11.41
CA ARG A 51 5.02 -3.03 11.71
C ARG A 51 4.41 -3.34 13.07
N ALA A 52 4.10 -4.61 13.35
CA ALA A 52 3.56 -5.02 14.64
C ALA A 52 4.52 -4.73 15.82
N GLU A 53 5.83 -4.98 15.64
CA GLU A 53 6.84 -4.62 16.63
C GLU A 53 6.88 -3.11 16.90
N GLY A 54 6.82 -2.29 15.83
CA GLY A 54 6.77 -0.83 15.93
C GLY A 54 5.52 -0.32 16.63
N ASP A 55 4.36 -0.88 16.31
CA ASP A 55 3.07 -0.53 16.95
C ASP A 55 3.10 -0.85 18.45
N VAL A 56 3.63 -2.02 18.82
CA VAL A 56 3.80 -2.41 20.23
C VAL A 56 4.77 -1.48 20.94
N ALA A 57 5.89 -1.10 20.31
CA ALA A 57 6.86 -0.17 20.88
C ALA A 57 6.23 1.22 21.12
N LYS A 58 5.50 1.75 20.12
CA LYS A 58 4.77 3.02 20.22
C LYS A 58 3.74 2.97 21.35
N PHE A 59 2.96 1.90 21.43
CA PHE A 59 1.97 1.71 22.48
C PHE A 59 2.61 1.67 23.88
N LYS A 60 3.71 0.91 24.05
CA LYS A 60 4.43 0.84 25.33
C LYS A 60 4.96 2.21 25.75
N ALA A 61 5.54 2.97 24.84
CA ALA A 61 6.02 4.33 25.11
C ALA A 61 4.87 5.25 25.57
N MET A 62 3.75 5.23 24.86
CA MET A 62 2.55 5.98 25.22
C MET A 62 1.98 5.55 26.59
N LEU A 63 1.97 4.25 26.88
CA LEU A 63 1.48 3.71 28.15
C LEU A 63 2.33 4.19 29.34
N VAL A 64 3.65 4.31 29.18
CA VAL A 64 4.54 4.85 30.23
C VAL A 64 4.19 6.30 30.55
N GLU A 65 4.05 7.15 29.53
CA GLU A 65 3.66 8.55 29.72
C GLU A 65 2.22 8.70 30.24
N TYR A 66 1.31 7.84 29.78
CA TYR A 66 -0.05 7.79 30.28
C TYR A 66 -0.09 7.45 31.78
N LYS A 67 0.72 6.49 32.23
CA LYS A 67 0.82 6.14 33.66
C LYS A 67 1.36 7.28 34.51
N LYS A 68 2.28 8.10 33.98
CA LYS A 68 2.84 9.27 34.68
C LYS A 68 1.84 10.43 34.82
N GLY A 69 0.96 10.63 33.83
CA GLY A 69 0.04 11.76 33.81
C GLY A 69 -1.25 11.48 33.04
N LYS A 70 -2.15 10.68 33.62
CA LYS A 70 -3.37 10.19 32.94
C LYS A 70 -4.26 11.29 32.36
N ASP A 71 -4.55 12.33 33.15
CA ASP A 71 -5.52 13.36 32.76
C ASP A 71 -4.97 14.29 31.67
N VAL A 72 -3.71 14.68 31.76
CA VAL A 72 -3.06 15.54 30.75
C VAL A 72 -2.84 14.80 29.44
N THR A 73 -2.44 13.53 29.48
CA THR A 73 -2.23 12.72 28.27
C THR A 73 -3.55 12.42 27.57
N ARG A 74 -4.63 12.11 28.31
CA ARG A 74 -5.96 11.91 27.72
C ARG A 74 -6.48 13.17 27.03
N LYS A 75 -6.35 14.34 27.68
CA LYS A 75 -6.75 15.63 27.09
C LYS A 75 -5.95 15.95 25.84
N ARG A 76 -4.62 15.73 25.86
CA ARG A 76 -3.77 15.92 24.68
C ARG A 76 -4.20 15.04 23.52
N MET A 77 -4.36 13.73 23.72
CA MET A 77 -4.82 12.81 22.67
C MET A 77 -6.15 13.26 22.06
N TYR A 78 -7.11 13.69 22.90
CA TYR A 78 -8.40 14.18 22.42
C TYR A 78 -8.24 15.43 21.54
N LEU A 79 -7.44 16.41 21.98
CA LEU A 79 -7.21 17.64 21.21
C LEU A 79 -6.49 17.36 19.89
N GLU A 80 -5.46 16.51 19.89
CA GLU A 80 -4.73 16.09 18.68
C GLU A 80 -5.67 15.38 17.69
N THR A 81 -6.51 14.45 18.17
CA THR A 81 -7.47 13.78 17.29
C THR A 81 -8.52 14.74 16.74
N MET A 82 -8.96 15.72 17.53
CA MET A 82 -9.90 16.73 17.06
C MET A 82 -9.26 17.66 16.03
N GLU A 83 -8.01 18.05 16.22
CA GLU A 83 -7.26 18.84 15.22
C GLU A 83 -7.12 18.10 13.88
N GLU A 84 -6.95 16.78 13.90
CA GLU A 84 -6.85 15.96 12.69
C GLU A 84 -8.19 15.79 11.97
N ILE A 85 -9.29 15.57 12.70
CA ILE A 85 -10.60 15.28 12.08
C ILE A 85 -11.40 16.53 11.75
N LEU A 86 -11.31 17.61 12.53
CA LEU A 86 -12.12 18.81 12.37
C LEU A 86 -12.04 19.45 10.96
N PRO A 87 -10.87 19.48 10.28
CA PRO A 87 -10.78 20.02 8.91
C PRO A 87 -11.57 19.21 7.87
N ASN A 88 -11.82 17.93 8.13
CA ASN A 88 -12.43 16.99 7.18
C ASN A 88 -13.93 16.77 7.44
N ILE A 89 -14.51 17.41 8.45
CA ILE A 89 -15.92 17.21 8.82
C ILE A 89 -16.77 18.32 8.20
N GLU A 90 -17.76 17.93 7.39
CA GLU A 90 -18.83 18.83 6.95
C GLU A 90 -19.80 19.08 8.11
N LYS A 91 -19.86 20.33 8.59
CA LYS A 91 -20.73 20.72 9.70
C LYS A 91 -22.08 21.19 9.18
N TYR A 92 -23.12 20.41 9.44
CA TYR A 92 -24.51 20.79 9.18
C TYR A 92 -25.13 21.34 10.47
N ILE A 93 -25.54 22.61 10.48
CA ILE A 93 -26.31 23.20 11.58
C ILE A 93 -27.77 23.26 11.13
N VAL A 94 -28.64 22.52 11.82
CA VAL A 94 -30.09 22.65 11.67
C VAL A 94 -30.56 23.69 12.67
N PRO A 95 -31.03 24.87 12.24
CA PRO A 95 -31.68 25.80 13.16
C PRO A 95 -32.96 25.15 13.69
N ASP A 96 -33.16 25.20 15.02
CA ASP A 96 -34.41 24.77 15.67
C ASP A 96 -35.55 25.69 15.19
N GLY A 97 -36.28 25.22 14.19
CA GLY A 97 -37.41 25.95 13.61
C GLY A 97 -37.79 25.40 12.24
N ASP A 98 -38.75 24.48 12.25
CA ASP A 98 -39.69 23.95 11.21
C ASP A 98 -39.60 24.42 9.73
N GLY A 99 -38.41 24.68 9.19
CA GLY A 99 -38.21 25.22 7.85
C GLY A 99 -36.80 24.92 7.37
N SER A 100 -36.66 23.79 6.69
CA SER A 100 -35.41 23.26 6.16
C SER A 100 -34.64 24.27 5.30
N ASN A 101 -33.57 24.84 5.84
CA ASN A 101 -32.46 25.38 5.06
C ASN A 101 -31.17 25.02 5.80
N LEU A 102 -30.54 23.92 5.36
CA LEU A 102 -29.24 23.46 5.85
C LEU A 102 -28.17 24.45 5.37
N LEU A 103 -27.81 25.41 6.22
CA LEU A 103 -26.67 26.28 5.98
C LEU A 103 -25.39 25.52 6.31
N ASN A 104 -24.66 25.10 5.26
CA ASN A 104 -23.30 24.59 5.37
C ASN A 104 -22.36 25.78 5.64
N LEU A 105 -22.12 26.07 6.92
CA LEU A 105 -21.21 27.12 7.34
C LEU A 105 -19.98 26.48 7.95
N LEU A 106 -19.02 26.11 7.09
CA LEU A 106 -17.56 26.17 7.29
C LEU A 106 -16.87 25.48 6.09
N ASN A 107 -16.63 26.24 5.01
CA ASN A 107 -15.70 25.83 3.94
C ASN A 107 -14.29 26.26 4.36
N LEU A 108 -13.50 25.36 4.94
CA LEU A 108 -12.12 25.64 5.37
C LEU A 108 -11.09 25.64 4.22
N ASN A 109 -11.52 25.70 2.95
CA ASN A 109 -10.64 25.92 1.80
C ASN A 109 -10.40 27.40 1.46
N ALA A 110 -10.44 28.30 2.45
CA ALA A 110 -9.85 29.63 2.30
C ALA A 110 -8.34 29.55 2.60
N GLN A 111 -7.60 29.05 1.61
CA GLN A 111 -6.15 29.19 1.53
C GLN A 111 -5.73 30.63 1.83
N GLY A 112 -4.75 30.79 2.72
CA GLY A 112 -3.73 31.82 2.66
C GLY A 112 -4.21 33.25 2.44
N GLY A 113 -4.41 33.97 3.55
CA GLY A 113 -4.17 35.41 3.55
C GLY A 113 -2.69 35.68 3.28
N VAL A 114 -2.30 35.68 2.00
CA VAL A 114 -1.06 36.29 1.54
C VAL A 114 -1.34 37.79 1.44
N LYS A 115 -0.75 38.56 2.35
CA LYS A 115 -0.16 39.84 2.01
C LYS A 115 1.35 39.64 2.00
#